data_AF-A0A1R0LG62-F1
#
_entry.id   AF-A0A1R0LG62-F1
#
_cell.length_a   1.000
_cell.length_b   1.000
_cell.length_c   1.000
_cell.angle_alpha   90.00
_cell.angle_beta   90.00
_cell.angle_gamma   90.00
#
_symmetry.space_group_name_H-M   'P 1'
#
loop_
_entity.id
_entity.type
_entity.pdbx_description
1 polymer ?
#
loop_
_entity_poly.entity_id
_entity_poly.type
_entity_poly.pdbx_seq_one_letter_code
_entity_poly.pdbx_strand_id
1 'polypeptide(L)'
;MLTTALAEDLHTGGQYGSYQCWAAAYPFHEVRSVTLGSHAATSPRLALRWLRERTSHIADQLDAAYSQPGRHWLTNEPEHERALAYLATGTAYQLTLYDKNTRYALVASPRGAAS
;
A
#
# COMPACT_ATOMS: atom_id res chain seq x y z
N MET A 1 -39.34 -19.19 27.32
CA MET A 1 -39.48 -19.88 26.03
C MET A 1 -38.88 -19.02 24.92
N LEU A 2 -37.85 -19.56 24.26
CA LEU A 2 -37.50 -19.47 22.83
C LEU A 2 -37.30 -18.05 22.25
N THR A 3 -36.07 -17.54 22.17
CA THR A 3 -35.06 -17.77 21.10
C THR A 3 -35.51 -17.31 19.71
N THR A 4 -34.88 -16.25 19.20
CA THR A 4 -34.57 -16.17 17.77
C THR A 4 -33.20 -15.52 17.63
N ALA A 5 -32.25 -16.37 17.26
CA ALA A 5 -30.92 -16.00 16.81
C ALA A 5 -31.01 -15.48 15.37
N LEU A 6 -30.23 -14.45 15.05
CA LEU A 6 -29.30 -14.52 13.93
C LEU A 6 -28.14 -13.54 14.18
N ALA A 7 -27.15 -14.04 14.92
CA ALA A 7 -25.79 -13.63 14.68
C ALA A 7 -25.38 -14.36 13.40
N GLU A 8 -25.33 -13.65 12.26
CA GLU A 8 -24.61 -14.07 11.05
C GLU A 8 -24.65 -12.95 10.02
N ASP A 9 -23.81 -11.95 10.21
CA ASP A 9 -23.03 -11.37 9.11
C ASP A 9 -21.68 -10.85 9.63
N LEU A 10 -21.07 -11.66 10.50
CA LEU A 10 -19.69 -11.50 10.92
C LEU A 10 -18.80 -11.85 9.73
N HIS A 11 -18.17 -10.83 9.16
CA HIS A 11 -16.99 -10.98 8.32
C HIS A 11 -17.17 -12.02 7.20
N THR A 12 -17.74 -11.59 6.07
CA THR A 12 -17.10 -11.95 4.82
C THR A 12 -15.74 -11.25 4.80
N GLY A 13 -14.81 -11.75 5.63
CA GLY A 13 -13.38 -11.55 5.43
C GLY A 13 -13.09 -12.23 4.11
N GLY A 14 -13.36 -11.52 3.02
CA GLY A 14 -13.10 -12.00 1.68
C GLY A 14 -11.69 -12.54 1.72
N GLN A 15 -11.53 -13.84 1.45
CA GLN A 15 -10.22 -14.43 1.35
C GLN A 15 -9.52 -13.72 0.18
N TYR A 16 -8.80 -12.64 0.49
CA TYR A 16 -8.00 -11.92 -0.48
C TYR A 16 -6.84 -12.85 -0.84
N GLY A 17 -7.03 -13.61 -1.93
CA GLY A 17 -6.06 -14.60 -2.38
C GLY A 17 -4.77 -13.98 -2.91
N SER A 18 -4.77 -12.66 -3.20
CA SER A 18 -3.59 -11.93 -3.62
C SER A 18 -3.73 -10.43 -3.42
N TYR A 19 -2.61 -9.72 -3.49
CA TYR A 19 -2.50 -8.27 -3.36
C TYR A 19 -1.74 -7.75 -4.58
N GLN A 20 -2.27 -6.71 -5.21
CA GLN A 20 -1.55 -5.99 -6.26
C GLN A 20 -0.84 -4.82 -5.63
N CYS A 21 0.47 -4.74 -5.86
CA CYS A 21 1.29 -3.62 -5.45
C CYS A 21 1.84 -2.93 -6.70
N TRP A 22 1.90 -1.61 -6.69
CA TRP A 22 2.48 -0.83 -7.78
C TRP A 22 2.95 0.53 -7.30
N ALA A 23 3.89 1.11 -8.06
CA ALA A 23 4.40 2.44 -7.81
C ALA A 23 4.51 3.21 -9.13
N ALA A 24 4.19 4.50 -9.08
CA ALA A 24 4.31 5.38 -10.23
C ALA A 24 4.73 6.79 -9.82
N ALA A 25 5.50 7.44 -10.67
CA ALA A 25 5.79 8.86 -10.61
C ALA A 25 4.77 9.61 -11.49
N TYR A 26 4.30 10.75 -10.99
CA TYR A 26 3.40 11.66 -11.67
C TYR A 26 4.07 13.04 -11.71
N PRO A 27 4.87 13.34 -12.75
CA PRO A 27 5.44 14.67 -12.94
C PRO A 27 4.32 15.68 -13.22
N PHE A 28 4.35 16.85 -12.59
CA PHE A 28 3.28 17.85 -12.68
C PHE A 28 3.16 18.53 -14.06
N HIS A 29 4.22 18.47 -14.86
CA HIS A 29 4.30 19.10 -16.18
C HIS A 29 4.26 18.08 -17.32
N GLU A 30 3.99 16.81 -17.01
CA GLU A 30 3.86 15.74 -17.99
C GLU A 30 2.46 15.13 -17.93
N VAL A 31 1.95 14.72 -19.09
CA VAL A 31 0.63 14.06 -19.18
C VAL A 31 0.72 12.58 -18.78
N ARG A 32 1.91 11.99 -18.85
CA ARG A 32 2.11 10.55 -18.62
C ARG A 32 2.75 10.30 -17.26
N SER A 33 2.27 9.26 -16.59
CA SER A 33 2.95 8.72 -15.42
C SER A 33 4.07 7.77 -15.84
N VAL A 34 5.08 7.64 -14.98
CA VAL A 34 6.19 6.70 -15.16
C VAL A 34 6.01 5.56 -14.17
N THR A 35 5.91 4.32 -14.66
CA THR A 35 5.83 3.14 -13.80
C THR A 35 7.17 2.87 -13.13
N LEU A 36 7.17 2.77 -11.80
CA LEU A 36 8.36 2.52 -10.99
C LEU A 36 8.45 1.06 -10.50
N GLY A 37 7.42 0.26 -10.79
CA GLY A 37 7.40 -1.17 -10.53
C GLY A 37 6.00 -1.66 -10.14
N SER A 38 5.81 -2.96 -10.27
CA SER A 38 4.59 -3.66 -9.82
C SER A 38 4.93 -5.04 -9.29
N HIS A 39 4.14 -5.54 -8.35
CA HIS A 39 4.35 -6.85 -7.73
C HIS A 39 3.05 -7.45 -7.25
N ALA A 40 2.83 -8.73 -7.52
CA ALA A 40 1.75 -9.50 -6.92
C ALA A 40 2.25 -10.17 -5.64
N ALA A 41 1.58 -9.92 -4.51
CA ALA A 41 1.90 -10.52 -3.22
C ALA A 41 0.79 -11.48 -2.79
N THR A 42 1.16 -12.55 -2.08
CA THR A 42 0.21 -13.57 -1.59
C THR A 42 -0.28 -13.30 -0.17
N SER A 43 0.19 -12.23 0.48
CA SER A 43 -0.22 -11.86 1.84
C SER A 43 -0.04 -10.36 2.11
N PRO A 44 -0.76 -9.78 3.11
CA PRO A 44 -0.56 -8.41 3.56
C PRO A 44 0.89 -8.08 3.93
N ARG A 45 1.57 -9.02 4.60
CA ARG A 45 2.96 -8.84 5.05
C ARG A 45 3.93 -8.71 3.87
N LEU A 46 3.73 -9.52 2.83
CA LEU A 46 4.55 -9.44 1.61
C LEU A 46 4.25 -8.17 0.81
N ALA A 47 2.99 -7.71 0.79
CA ALA A 47 2.63 -6.44 0.17
C ALA A 47 3.29 -5.25 0.91
N LEU A 48 3.25 -5.24 2.25
CA LEU A 48 3.93 -4.22 3.05
C LEU A 48 5.45 -4.29 2.89
N ARG A 49 6.04 -5.50 2.82
CA ARG A 49 7.48 -5.65 2.53
C ARG A 49 7.85 -5.01 1.20
N TRP A 50 7.06 -5.25 0.15
CA TRP A 50 7.28 -4.63 -1.15
C TRP A 50 7.18 -3.09 -1.08
N LEU A 51 6.20 -2.54 -0.35
CA LEU A 51 6.10 -1.09 -0.13
C LEU A 51 7.37 -0.53 0.54
N ARG A 52 7.91 -1.22 1.55
CA ARG A 52 9.16 -0.83 2.23
C ARG A 52 10.36 -0.81 1.29
N GLU A 53 10.57 -1.89 0.56
CA GLU A 53 11.67 -1.98 -0.42
C GLU A 53 11.55 -0.87 -1.48
N ARG A 54 10.36 -0.69 -2.07
CA ARG A 54 10.15 0.31 -3.12
C ARG A 54 10.24 1.74 -2.60
N THR A 55 9.84 2.00 -1.35
CA THR A 55 10.00 3.30 -0.68
C THR A 55 11.48 3.62 -0.48
N SER A 56 12.28 2.65 -0.02
CA SER A 56 13.74 2.82 0.12
C SER A 56 14.37 3.19 -1.22
N HIS A 57 14.08 2.41 -2.28
CA HIS A 57 14.63 2.68 -3.61
C HIS A 57 14.25 4.06 -4.16
N ILE A 58 13.04 4.55 -3.90
CA ILE A 58 12.66 5.92 -4.31
C ILE A 58 13.40 6.94 -3.46
N ALA A 59 13.39 6.79 -2.12
CA ALA A 59 14.04 7.72 -1.21
C ALA A 59 15.56 7.85 -1.45
N ASP A 60 16.22 6.77 -1.87
CA ASP A 60 17.66 6.76 -2.22
C ASP A 60 17.98 7.55 -3.50
N GLN A 61 16.98 7.78 -4.36
CA GLN A 61 17.13 8.54 -5.61
C GLN A 61 16.69 10.01 -5.48
N LEU A 62 16.03 10.38 -4.38
CA LEU A 62 15.59 11.74 -4.14
C LEU A 62 16.69 12.57 -3.49
N ASP A 63 16.71 13.87 -3.78
CA ASP A 63 17.57 14.81 -3.07
C ASP A 63 17.33 14.75 -1.55
N ALA A 64 18.35 15.13 -0.78
CA ALA A 64 18.33 15.03 0.69
C ALA A 64 17.10 15.67 1.35
N ALA A 65 16.58 16.78 0.80
CA ALA A 65 15.39 17.45 1.32
C ALA A 65 14.09 16.65 1.08
N TYR A 66 13.98 15.93 -0.03
CA TYR A 66 12.77 15.21 -0.44
C TYR A 66 12.77 13.73 -0.04
N SER A 67 13.94 13.17 0.30
CA SER A 67 14.04 11.79 0.81
C SER A 67 13.56 11.61 2.25
N GLN A 68 13.53 12.69 3.06
CA GLN A 68 13.21 12.62 4.50
C GLN A 68 11.83 12.00 4.80
N PRO A 69 10.73 12.35 4.12
CA PRO A 69 9.43 11.72 4.38
C PRO A 69 9.44 10.22 4.13
N GLY A 70 10.11 9.76 3.06
CA GLY A 70 10.26 8.33 2.77
C GLY A 70 11.10 7.62 3.83
N ARG A 71 12.22 8.22 4.25
CA ARG A 71 13.08 7.69 5.32
C ARG A 71 12.36 7.63 6.67
N HIS A 72 11.58 8.65 7.00
CA HIS A 72 10.77 8.67 8.21
C HIS A 72 9.73 7.56 8.20
N TRP A 73 9.00 7.39 7.09
CA TRP A 73 8.02 6.31 6.96
C TRP A 73 8.67 4.93 7.15
N LEU A 74 9.86 4.70 6.59
CA LEU A 74 10.60 3.43 6.71
C LEU A 74 10.98 3.04 8.15
N THR A 75 10.99 3.99 9.08
CA THR A 75 11.28 3.78 10.51
C THR A 75 10.06 4.05 11.39
N ASN A 76 8.86 4.17 10.82
CA ASN A 76 7.64 4.47 11.57
C ASN A 76 6.85 3.17 11.79
N GLU A 77 7.19 2.41 12.83
CA GLU A 77 6.49 1.17 13.19
C GLU A 77 4.96 1.33 13.32
N PRO A 78 4.41 2.35 14.02
CA PRO A 78 2.97 2.53 14.12
C PRO A 78 2.27 2.67 12.76
N GLU A 79 2.92 3.35 11.81
CA GLU A 79 2.39 3.51 10.45
C GLU A 79 2.42 2.19 9.67
N HIS A 80 3.46 1.37 9.85
CA HIS A 80 3.52 0.04 9.26
C HIS A 80 2.46 -0.90 9.81
N GLU A 81 2.19 -0.85 11.12
CA GLU A 81 1.12 -1.62 11.75
C GLU A 81 -0.25 -1.20 11.21
N ARG A 82 -0.47 0.12 11.05
CA ARG A 82 -1.69 0.66 10.45
C ARG A 82 -1.85 0.20 9.00
N ALA A 83 -0.79 0.27 8.19
CA ALA A 83 -0.80 -0.21 6.82
C ALA A 83 -1.11 -1.71 6.73
N LEU A 84 -0.51 -2.51 7.62
CA LEU A 84 -0.76 -3.95 7.69
C LEU A 84 -2.21 -4.25 8.07
N ALA A 85 -2.77 -3.52 9.05
CA ALA A 85 -4.16 -3.67 9.47
C ALA A 85 -5.14 -3.33 8.32
N TYR A 86 -4.87 -2.28 7.55
CA TYR A 86 -5.69 -1.94 6.37
C TYR A 86 -5.66 -3.07 5.35
N LEU A 87 -4.47 -3.56 4.98
CA LEU A 87 -4.35 -4.65 4.01
C LEU A 87 -5.02 -5.94 4.50
N ALA A 88 -4.88 -6.28 5.78
CA ALA A 88 -5.49 -7.46 6.38
C ALA A 88 -7.03 -7.39 6.43
N THR A 89 -7.59 -6.18 6.55
CA THR A 89 -9.04 -5.95 6.55
C THR A 89 -9.63 -5.71 5.16
N GLY A 90 -8.80 -5.77 4.10
CA GLY A 90 -9.26 -5.57 2.74
C GLY A 90 -9.26 -4.13 2.24
N THR A 91 -8.65 -3.23 2.99
CA THR A 91 -8.50 -1.82 2.61
C THR A 91 -7.17 -1.60 1.90
N ALA A 92 -7.18 -0.88 0.78
CA ALA A 92 -5.94 -0.49 0.11
C ALA A 92 -5.15 0.51 0.95
N TYR A 93 -3.83 0.43 0.88
CA TYR A 93 -2.92 1.38 1.49
C TYR A 93 -2.15 2.13 0.40
N GLN A 94 -2.06 3.45 0.52
CA GLN A 94 -1.27 4.30 -0.37
C GLN A 94 -0.31 5.17 0.45
N LEU A 95 0.98 5.08 0.12
CA LEU A 95 1.98 6.06 0.50
C LEU A 95 2.16 7.05 -0.65
N THR A 96 2.26 8.33 -0.33
CA THR A 96 2.56 9.37 -1.33
C THR A 96 3.76 10.18 -0.87
N LEU A 97 4.78 10.27 -1.73
CA LEU A 97 5.96 11.11 -1.54
C LEU A 97 5.95 12.21 -2.59
N TYR A 98 6.67 13.30 -2.32
CA TYR A 98 6.77 14.44 -3.21
C TYR A 98 8.22 14.87 -3.34
N ASP A 99 8.62 15.21 -4.56
CA ASP A 99 9.72 16.14 -4.79
C ASP A 99 9.15 17.51 -5.26
N LYS A 100 10.03 18.38 -5.77
CA LYS A 100 9.66 19.69 -6.29
C LYS A 100 8.54 19.67 -7.35
N ASN A 101 8.58 18.70 -8.26
CA ASN A 101 7.78 18.66 -9.49
C ASN A 101 7.05 17.33 -9.71
N THR A 102 7.18 16.37 -8.82
CA THR A 102 6.76 14.98 -9.02
C THR A 102 6.08 14.46 -7.77
N ARG A 103 4.89 13.87 -7.96
CA ARG A 103 4.23 13.05 -6.94
C ARG A 103 4.54 11.58 -7.18
N TYR A 104 5.05 10.89 -6.18
CA TYR A 104 5.27 9.45 -6.20
C TYR A 104 4.15 8.77 -5.42
N ALA A 105 3.40 7.87 -6.06
CA ALA A 105 2.40 7.05 -5.37
C ALA A 105 2.90 5.61 -5.31
N LEU A 106 2.83 5.01 -4.12
CA LEU A 106 3.05 3.59 -3.90
C LEU A 106 1.77 3.01 -3.30
N VAL A 107 1.21 2.01 -3.95
CA VAL A 107 -0.09 1.44 -3.58
C VAL A 107 0.06 -0.07 -3.38
N ALA A 108 -0.55 -0.56 -2.31
CA ALA A 108 -0.86 -1.97 -2.14
C ALA A 108 -2.38 -2.10 -1.96
N SER A 109 -3.02 -2.90 -2.81
CA SER A 109 -4.45 -3.15 -2.76
C SER A 109 -4.72 -4.65 -2.77
N PRO A 110 -5.61 -5.16 -1.90
CA PRO A 110 -6.11 -6.51 -2.03
C PRO A 110 -6.78 -6.70 -3.39
N ARG A 111 -6.56 -7.85 -4.03
CA ARG A 111 -7.37 -8.28 -5.17
C ARG A 111 -8.48 -9.16 -4.60
N GLY A 112 -9.73 -8.83 -4.91
CA GLY A 112 -10.84 -9.74 -4.63
C GLY A 112 -10.54 -11.11 -5.23
N ALA A 113 -11.00 -12.17 -4.57
CA ALA A 113 -11.00 -13.48 -5.21
C ALA A 113 -11.82 -13.35 -6.51
N ALA A 114 -11.20 -13.65 -7.65
CA ALA A 114 -11.97 -13.88 -8.86
C ALA A 114 -12.95 -15.02 -8.52
N SER A 115 -14.24 -14.70 -8.53
CA SER A 115 -15.33 -15.66 -8.30
C SER A 115 -15.37 -16.69 -9.42
#